data_AF-A0AAV2H4Y6-F1
#
_entry.id   AF-A0AAV2H4Y6-F1
#
_cell.length_a   1.000
_cell.length_b   1.000
_cell.length_c   1.000
_cell.angle_alpha   90.00
_cell.angle_beta   90.00
_cell.angle_gamma   90.00
#
_symmetry.space_group_name_H-M   'P 1'
#
loop_
_entity.id
_entity.type
_entity.pdbx_description
1 polymer ?
#
loop_
_entity_poly.entity_id
_entity_poly.type
_entity_poly.pdbx_seq_one_letter_code
_entity_poly.pdbx_strand_id
1 'polypeptide(L)'
;MLGRDDGRPLVQAPMDSPLNSAHAFSRKADALTKRAKYEDAIACHRKAAECLLQAMSTATSSTLLESMSLQHKAYLSQIDKLHAKNELVEFMNGNGKAKATVSRSTQSDGLHNIDTTKQVTWDEDTIYQTLRENEDMMNRLFQRNSEKLDGCLSSNADRQSYTSSGDPENSCDYDKILQALKNKTDLNAHSCDSVSELIQINNKLSKAVCSLLQELGSTKAEKKQMEEKLGESQEILKQGSEGLKFSSLDLPPLEVSYPELAHTLNS
;
A
#
# COMPACT_ATOMS: atom_id res chain seq x y z
N MET A 1 -1.46 -68.33 14.03
CA MET A 1 -1.19 -68.09 12.60
C MET A 1 -1.15 -66.60 12.34
N LEU A 2 0.03 -66.13 11.93
CA LEU A 2 0.35 -64.92 11.16
C LEU A 2 -0.19 -63.57 11.67
N GLY A 3 0.57 -62.96 12.58
CA GLY A 3 0.57 -61.51 12.76
C GLY A 3 1.18 -60.84 11.52
N ARG A 4 0.43 -59.94 10.90
CA ARG A 4 0.92 -59.10 9.81
C ARG A 4 1.64 -57.91 10.42
N ASP A 5 2.95 -58.06 10.49
CA ASP A 5 3.90 -56.99 10.77
C ASP A 5 4.05 -56.16 9.48
N ASP A 6 3.14 -55.22 9.24
CA ASP A 6 3.24 -54.26 8.13
C ASP A 6 4.26 -53.18 8.50
N GLY A 7 5.50 -53.61 8.73
CA GLY A 7 6.68 -52.77 8.85
C GLY A 7 7.03 -52.17 7.50
N ARG A 8 6.23 -51.23 7.00
CA ARG A 8 6.69 -50.32 5.96
C ARG A 8 7.82 -49.50 6.58
N PRO A 9 9.06 -49.56 6.05
CA PRO A 9 10.08 -48.65 6.51
C PRO A 9 9.58 -47.24 6.22
N LEU A 10 9.38 -46.45 7.28
CA LEU A 10 9.27 -45.00 7.16
C LEU A 10 10.59 -44.55 6.54
N VAL A 11 10.60 -44.43 5.20
CA VAL A 11 11.70 -43.83 4.46
C VAL A 11 11.81 -42.41 4.99
N GLN A 12 12.69 -42.26 5.96
CA GLN A 12 13.03 -40.99 6.57
C GLN A 12 13.74 -40.23 5.46
N ALA A 13 12.98 -39.43 4.72
CA ALA A 13 13.53 -38.53 3.71
C ALA A 13 14.66 -37.76 4.40
N PRO A 14 15.88 -37.74 3.84
CA PRO A 14 17.02 -37.08 4.47
C PRO A 14 16.61 -35.71 4.99
N MET A 15 16.88 -35.44 6.27
CA MET A 15 16.46 -34.21 6.96
C MET A 15 16.92 -32.94 6.22
N ASP A 16 17.93 -33.07 5.35
CA ASP A 16 18.49 -32.02 4.49
C ASP A 16 18.17 -32.20 2.99
N SER A 17 16.97 -32.67 2.64
CA SER A 17 16.53 -32.67 1.25
C SER A 17 16.40 -31.23 0.72
N PRO A 18 16.78 -30.92 -0.54
CA PRO A 18 16.60 -29.59 -1.12
C PRO A 18 15.14 -29.13 -1.09
N LEU A 19 14.17 -30.05 -1.19
CA LEU A 19 12.75 -29.73 -1.04
C LEU A 19 12.39 -29.30 0.39
N ASN A 20 12.96 -29.95 1.41
CA ASN A 20 12.75 -29.54 2.81
C ASN A 20 13.36 -28.15 3.08
N SER A 21 14.56 -27.90 2.52
CA SER A 21 15.22 -26.59 2.59
C SER A 21 14.37 -25.49 1.96
N ALA A 22 13.75 -25.74 0.80
CA ALA A 22 12.83 -24.80 0.17
C ALA A 22 11.67 -24.41 1.09
N HIS A 23 11.02 -25.40 1.73
CA HIS A 23 9.94 -25.13 2.68
C HIS A 23 10.42 -24.41 3.94
N ALA A 24 11.61 -24.71 4.45
CA ALA A 24 12.20 -24.00 5.59
C ALA A 24 12.44 -22.52 5.28
N PHE A 25 13.00 -22.21 4.09
CA PHE A 25 13.17 -20.83 3.64
C PHE A 25 11.84 -20.12 3.43
N SER A 26 10.82 -20.80 2.88
CA SER A 26 9.48 -20.24 2.74
C SER A 26 8.89 -19.82 4.08
N ARG A 27 8.92 -20.70 5.10
CA ARG A 27 8.41 -20.37 6.45
C ARG A 27 9.18 -19.18 7.06
N LYS A 28 10.49 -19.12 6.83
CA LYS A 28 11.32 -18.01 7.30
C LYS A 28 10.94 -16.69 6.60
N ALA A 29 10.69 -16.71 5.30
CA ALA A 29 10.25 -15.55 4.53
C ALA A 29 8.90 -15.02 5.02
N ASP A 30 7.95 -15.91 5.35
CA ASP A 30 6.65 -15.52 5.92
C ASP A 30 6.82 -14.82 7.27
N ALA A 31 7.72 -15.33 8.13
CA ALA A 31 8.02 -14.71 9.42
C ALA A 31 8.68 -13.32 9.27
N LEU A 32 9.54 -13.13 8.28
CA LEU A 32 10.18 -11.84 7.98
C LEU A 32 9.18 -10.83 7.39
N THR A 33 8.27 -11.31 6.53
CA THR A 33 7.19 -10.51 5.95
C THR A 33 6.28 -9.94 7.04
N LYS A 34 5.93 -10.75 8.06
CA LYS A 34 5.15 -10.29 9.23
C LYS A 34 5.86 -9.21 10.05
N ARG A 35 7.20 -9.16 9.99
CA ARG A 35 8.03 -8.16 10.67
C ARG A 35 8.38 -6.97 9.77
N ALA A 36 7.74 -6.85 8.60
CA ALA A 36 7.99 -5.82 7.59
C ALA A 36 9.45 -5.77 7.08
N LYS A 37 10.21 -6.88 7.20
CA LYS A 37 11.57 -7.00 6.65
C LYS A 37 11.52 -7.57 5.24
N TYR A 38 11.04 -6.77 4.29
CA TYR A 38 10.72 -7.24 2.94
C TYR A 38 11.96 -7.68 2.14
N GLU A 39 13.07 -6.96 2.23
CA GLU A 39 14.34 -7.34 1.57
C GLU A 39 14.83 -8.74 2.00
N ASP A 40 14.87 -8.99 3.32
CA ASP A 40 15.27 -10.28 3.87
C ASP A 40 14.29 -11.40 3.45
N ALA A 41 12.98 -11.08 3.39
CA ALA A 41 11.95 -12.02 2.96
C ALA A 41 12.10 -12.39 1.47
N ILE A 42 12.40 -11.41 0.61
CA ILE A 42 12.69 -11.61 -0.82
C ILE A 42 13.89 -12.53 -0.98
N ALA A 43 14.98 -12.28 -0.25
CA ALA A 43 16.17 -13.13 -0.28
C ALA A 43 15.85 -14.58 0.15
N CYS A 44 14.97 -14.77 1.13
CA CYS A 44 14.53 -16.10 1.55
C CYS A 44 13.68 -16.80 0.48
N HIS A 45 12.73 -16.12 -0.17
CA HIS A 45 11.95 -16.74 -1.26
C HIS A 45 12.81 -17.07 -2.49
N ARG A 46 13.85 -16.27 -2.79
CA ARG A 46 14.82 -16.60 -3.86
C ARG A 46 15.56 -17.91 -3.55
N LYS A 47 16.08 -18.05 -2.33
CA LYS A 47 16.70 -19.30 -1.88
C LYS A 47 15.74 -20.48 -1.91
N ALA A 48 14.47 -20.26 -1.55
CA ALA A 48 13.45 -21.30 -1.65
C ALA A 48 13.25 -21.76 -3.10
N ALA A 49 13.18 -20.82 -4.06
CA ALA A 49 13.08 -21.12 -5.48
C ALA A 49 14.30 -21.89 -6.01
N GLU A 50 15.51 -21.49 -5.62
CA GLU A 50 16.76 -22.18 -5.98
C GLU A 50 16.81 -23.63 -5.46
N CYS A 51 16.50 -23.83 -4.17
CA CYS A 51 16.42 -25.17 -3.58
C CYS A 51 15.36 -26.04 -4.27
N LEU A 52 14.25 -25.44 -4.70
CA LEU A 52 13.19 -26.15 -5.41
C LEU A 52 13.63 -26.57 -6.82
N LEU A 53 14.38 -25.73 -7.54
CA LEU A 53 14.99 -26.11 -8.84
C LEU A 53 15.98 -27.27 -8.67
N GLN A 54 16.80 -27.27 -7.62
CA GLN A 54 17.69 -28.38 -7.30
C GLN A 54 16.88 -29.67 -7.06
N ALA A 55 15.83 -29.60 -6.25
CA ALA A 55 14.97 -30.76 -6.02
C ALA A 55 14.30 -31.26 -7.33
N MET A 56 13.89 -30.35 -8.22
CA MET A 56 13.29 -30.71 -9.52
C MET A 56 14.27 -31.49 -10.39
N SER A 57 15.57 -31.18 -10.34
CA SER A 57 16.58 -31.91 -11.11
C SER A 57 16.72 -33.39 -10.70
N THR A 58 16.37 -33.72 -9.45
CA THR A 58 16.44 -35.08 -8.90
C THR A 58 15.11 -35.83 -8.95
N ALA A 59 14.01 -35.14 -9.24
CA ALA A 59 12.68 -35.72 -9.25
C ALA A 59 12.42 -36.47 -10.57
N THR A 60 11.98 -37.73 -10.47
CA THR A 60 11.68 -38.58 -11.63
C THR A 60 10.18 -38.65 -11.93
N SER A 61 9.33 -38.35 -10.95
CA SER A 61 7.88 -38.40 -11.10
C SER A 61 7.34 -37.14 -11.79
N SER A 62 6.60 -37.34 -12.89
CA SER A 62 5.96 -36.26 -13.65
C SER A 62 5.00 -35.42 -12.79
N THR A 63 4.18 -36.07 -11.95
CA THR A 63 3.23 -35.38 -11.07
C THR A 63 3.92 -34.56 -9.98
N LEU A 64 5.06 -35.06 -9.46
CA LEU A 64 5.87 -34.32 -8.51
C LEU A 64 6.53 -33.09 -9.16
N LEU A 65 7.09 -33.26 -10.36
CA LEU A 65 7.69 -32.17 -11.15
C LEU A 65 6.68 -31.06 -11.44
N GLU A 66 5.44 -31.42 -11.80
CA GLU A 66 4.37 -30.44 -12.03
C GLU A 66 4.04 -29.66 -10.74
N SER A 67 3.88 -30.36 -9.61
CA SER A 67 3.63 -29.73 -8.32
C SER A 67 4.75 -28.77 -7.92
N MET A 68 6.00 -29.17 -8.12
CA MET A 68 7.16 -28.33 -7.80
C MET A 68 7.28 -27.14 -8.75
N SER A 69 6.99 -27.31 -10.04
CA SER A 69 6.93 -26.21 -11.01
C SER A 69 5.89 -25.15 -10.60
N LEU A 70 4.73 -25.60 -10.13
CA LEU A 70 3.68 -24.70 -9.62
C LEU A 70 4.15 -23.94 -8.36
N GLN A 71 4.80 -24.63 -7.42
CA GLN A 71 5.38 -24.01 -6.22
C GLN A 71 6.48 -23.00 -6.57
N HIS A 72 7.33 -23.29 -7.56
CA HIS A 72 8.37 -22.37 -8.03
C HIS A 72 7.76 -21.08 -8.57
N LYS A 73 6.72 -21.19 -9.41
CA LYS A 73 5.96 -20.03 -9.91
C LYS A 73 5.34 -19.22 -8.76
N ALA A 74 4.82 -19.90 -7.74
CA ALA A 74 4.26 -19.24 -6.57
C ALA A 74 5.33 -18.44 -5.79
N TYR A 75 6.55 -18.95 -5.63
CA TYR A 75 7.64 -18.21 -5.01
C TYR A 75 8.05 -16.97 -5.80
N LEU A 76 8.12 -17.06 -7.13
CA LEU A 76 8.39 -15.89 -7.99
C LEU A 76 7.30 -14.82 -7.84
N SER A 77 6.03 -15.21 -7.91
CA SER A 77 4.92 -14.28 -7.71
C SER A 77 4.95 -13.64 -6.31
N GLN A 78 5.37 -14.39 -5.29
CA GLN A 78 5.51 -13.86 -3.93
C GLN A 78 6.65 -12.85 -3.82
N ILE A 79 7.77 -13.07 -4.53
CA ILE A 79 8.87 -12.10 -4.64
C ILE A 79 8.38 -10.80 -5.26
N ASP A 80 7.64 -10.86 -6.37
CA ASP A 80 7.12 -9.66 -7.03
C ASP A 80 6.18 -8.85 -6.11
N LYS A 81 5.29 -9.54 -5.38
CA LYS A 81 4.41 -8.92 -4.38
C LYS A 81 5.20 -8.25 -3.25
N LEU A 82 6.29 -8.86 -2.80
CA LEU A 82 7.14 -8.30 -1.75
C LEU A 82 7.93 -7.10 -2.25
N HIS A 83 8.40 -7.09 -3.50
CA HIS A 83 9.02 -5.92 -4.13
C HIS A 83 8.07 -4.74 -4.15
N ALA A 84 6.84 -4.93 -4.66
CA ALA A 84 5.83 -3.87 -4.70
C ALA A 84 5.51 -3.32 -3.29
N LYS A 85 5.44 -4.21 -2.28
CA LYS A 85 5.24 -3.79 -0.88
C LYS A 85 6.41 -3.01 -0.33
N ASN A 86 7.64 -3.43 -0.64
CA ASN A 86 8.85 -2.75 -0.20
C ASN A 86 8.95 -1.35 -0.80
N GLU A 87 8.69 -1.21 -2.10
CA GLU A 87 8.68 0.07 -2.81
C GLU A 87 7.65 1.03 -2.22
N LEU A 88 6.44 0.55 -1.91
CA LEU A 88 5.41 1.36 -1.26
C LEU A 88 5.87 1.87 0.11
N VAL A 89 6.51 1.02 0.91
CA VAL A 89 7.01 1.39 2.25
C VAL A 89 8.15 2.41 2.15
N GLU A 90 9.08 2.22 1.22
CA GLU A 90 10.16 3.17 0.95
C GLU A 90 9.61 4.54 0.50
N PHE A 91 8.60 4.56 -0.38
CA PHE A 91 7.92 5.79 -0.79
C PHE A 91 7.27 6.52 0.39
N MET A 92 6.57 5.80 1.27
CA MET A 92 5.95 6.37 2.47
C MET A 92 7.00 6.95 3.43
N ASN A 93 8.13 6.26 3.61
CA ASN A 93 9.23 6.71 4.46
C ASN A 93 9.97 7.93 3.87
N GLY A 94 10.12 8.00 2.54
CA GLY A 94 10.71 9.14 1.84
C GLY A 94 9.89 10.43 1.99
N ASN A 95 8.56 10.34 1.83
CA ASN A 95 7.67 11.49 1.97
C ASN A 95 7.60 12.04 3.41
N GLY A 96 7.74 11.19 4.43
CA GLY A 96 7.79 11.62 5.83
C GLY A 96 8.99 12.52 6.14
N LYS A 97 10.15 12.28 5.51
CA LYS A 97 11.37 13.07 5.71
C LYS A 97 11.31 14.44 5.03
N ALA A 98 10.70 14.53 3.86
CA ALA A 98 10.50 15.81 3.16
C ALA A 98 9.53 16.75 3.90
N LYS A 99 8.56 16.21 4.65
CA LYS A 99 7.59 17.01 5.41
C LYS A 99 8.16 17.56 6.72
N ALA A 100 9.14 16.88 7.34
CA ALA A 100 9.75 17.29 8.61
C ALA A 100 10.76 18.44 8.48
N THR A 101 11.36 18.65 7.31
CA THR A 101 12.29 19.76 7.06
C THR A 101 11.59 21.07 6.70
N VAL A 102 10.35 21.03 6.23
CA VAL A 102 9.57 22.24 5.87
C VAL A 102 9.04 23.00 7.10
N SER A 103 8.98 22.36 8.27
CA SER A 103 8.44 22.99 9.50
C SER A 103 9.46 23.77 10.34
N ARG A 104 10.74 23.88 9.94
CA ARG A 104 11.77 24.58 10.75
C ARG A 104 12.34 25.86 10.12
N SER A 105 11.91 26.24 8.92
CA SER A 105 12.38 27.46 8.24
C SER A 105 11.23 28.45 8.03
N THR A 106 10.63 28.91 9.14
CA THR A 106 9.94 30.20 9.18
C THR A 106 10.83 31.20 9.92
N GLN A 107 11.81 31.77 9.24
CA GLN A 107 12.16 33.19 9.38
C GLN A 107 13.24 33.61 8.37
N SER A 108 13.05 34.83 7.86
CA SER A 108 13.85 35.65 6.94
C SER A 108 13.87 35.22 5.46
N ASP A 109 13.02 35.92 4.70
CA ASP A 109 13.34 36.62 3.45
C ASP A 109 14.49 36.07 2.60
N GLY A 110 14.15 35.59 1.42
CA GLY A 110 15.12 35.29 0.38
C GLY A 110 14.49 34.60 -0.82
N LEU A 111 14.02 35.39 -1.78
CA LEU A 111 13.73 34.92 -3.13
C LEU A 111 14.94 34.16 -3.69
N HIS A 112 14.82 32.86 -3.91
CA HIS A 112 15.44 32.20 -5.08
C HIS A 112 14.85 30.81 -5.33
N ASN A 113 13.98 30.77 -6.34
CA ASN A 113 14.06 29.86 -7.49
C ASN A 113 14.89 28.58 -7.29
N ILE A 114 14.23 27.47 -6.95
CA ILE A 114 14.72 26.13 -7.26
C ILE A 114 13.61 25.39 -8.02
N ASP A 115 13.77 25.49 -9.33
CA ASP A 115 13.29 24.57 -10.33
C ASP A 115 13.98 23.22 -10.11
N THR A 116 13.40 22.32 -9.32
CA THR A 116 13.61 20.88 -9.49
C THR A 116 12.53 20.08 -8.80
N THR A 117 11.63 19.53 -9.61
CA THR A 117 11.02 18.19 -9.54
C THR A 117 9.67 18.33 -10.18
N LYS A 118 9.43 17.54 -11.22
CA LYS A 118 8.14 17.36 -11.89
C LYS A 118 7.09 16.98 -10.85
N GLN A 119 6.54 17.98 -10.18
CA GLN A 119 5.29 17.88 -9.49
C GLN A 119 4.29 17.72 -10.63
N VAL A 120 3.96 16.47 -10.95
CA VAL A 120 2.77 16.17 -11.73
C VAL A 120 1.65 16.75 -10.90
N THR A 121 1.26 17.98 -11.23
CA THR A 121 0.03 18.58 -10.79
C THR A 121 -1.05 17.69 -11.36
N TRP A 122 -1.46 16.69 -10.58
CA TRP A 122 -2.65 15.92 -10.89
C TRP A 122 -3.77 16.94 -10.91
N ASP A 123 -4.20 17.26 -12.13
CA ASP A 123 -5.31 18.16 -12.35
C ASP A 123 -6.50 17.63 -11.58
N GLU A 124 -7.29 18.53 -10.98
CA GLU A 124 -8.41 18.17 -10.11
C GLU A 124 -9.37 17.21 -10.83
N ASP A 125 -9.53 17.41 -12.15
CA ASP A 125 -10.30 16.54 -13.04
C ASP A 125 -9.70 15.13 -13.18
N THR A 126 -8.37 15.00 -13.18
CA THR A 126 -7.69 13.70 -13.25
C THR A 126 -7.91 12.91 -11.96
N ILE A 127 -7.96 13.59 -10.81
CA ILE A 127 -8.22 12.96 -9.52
C ILE A 127 -9.66 12.42 -9.48
N TYR A 128 -10.65 13.24 -9.85
CA TYR A 128 -12.05 12.80 -9.89
C TYR A 128 -12.30 11.70 -10.93
N GLN A 129 -11.64 11.78 -12.09
CA GLN A 129 -11.72 10.75 -13.12
C GLN A 129 -11.19 9.41 -12.60
N THR A 130 -10.04 9.42 -11.93
CA THR A 130 -9.44 8.21 -11.34
C THR A 130 -10.33 7.62 -10.24
N LEU A 131 -10.94 8.46 -9.40
CA LEU A 131 -11.86 8.00 -8.35
C LEU A 131 -13.10 7.34 -8.95
N ARG A 132 -13.67 7.90 -10.03
CA ARG A 132 -14.81 7.34 -10.74
C ARG A 132 -14.48 6.00 -11.39
N GLU A 133 -13.33 5.89 -12.05
CA GLU A 133 -12.88 4.64 -12.68
C GLU A 133 -12.67 3.52 -11.65
N ASN A 134 -12.16 3.87 -10.46
CA ASN A 134 -12.01 2.93 -9.35
C ASN A 134 -13.37 2.44 -8.81
N GLU A 135 -14.35 3.34 -8.66
CA GLU A 135 -15.69 2.98 -8.22
C GLU A 135 -16.38 2.05 -9.25
N ASP A 136 -16.23 2.34 -10.54
CA ASP A 136 -16.72 1.49 -11.63
C ASP A 136 -16.06 0.10 -11.64
N MET A 137 -14.74 0.02 -11.40
CA MET A 137 -14.05 -1.27 -11.27
C MET A 137 -14.56 -2.06 -10.06
N MET A 138 -14.74 -1.41 -8.92
CA MET A 138 -15.29 -2.06 -7.72
C MET A 138 -16.70 -2.59 -7.98
N ASN A 139 -17.56 -1.81 -8.64
CA ASN A 139 -18.91 -2.23 -9.00
C ASN A 139 -18.91 -3.45 -9.93
N ARG A 140 -18.01 -3.51 -10.91
CA ARG A 140 -17.85 -4.70 -11.79
C ARG A 140 -17.39 -5.93 -11.01
N LEU A 141 -16.51 -5.77 -10.02
CA LEU A 141 -16.06 -6.88 -9.17
C LEU A 141 -17.20 -7.39 -8.27
N PHE A 142 -18.04 -6.48 -7.75
CA PHE A 142 -19.24 -6.85 -6.99
C PHE A 142 -20.23 -7.66 -7.84
N GLN A 143 -20.55 -7.18 -9.05
CA GLN A 143 -21.47 -7.87 -9.96
C GLN A 143 -20.93 -9.25 -10.38
N ARG A 144 -19.63 -9.36 -10.65
CA ARG A 144 -19.01 -10.65 -11.00
C ARG A 144 -19.02 -11.66 -9.85
N ASN A 145 -18.98 -11.19 -8.61
CA ASN A 145 -19.05 -12.06 -7.43
C ASN A 145 -20.49 -12.49 -7.13
N SER A 146 -21.51 -11.66 -7.42
CA SER A 146 -22.92 -12.06 -7.28
C SER A 146 -23.36 -13.06 -8.35
N GLU A 147 -22.95 -12.88 -9.61
CA GLU A 147 -23.31 -13.79 -10.71
C GLU A 147 -22.72 -15.20 -10.55
N LYS A 148 -21.57 -15.32 -9.86
CA LYS A 148 -20.95 -16.62 -9.58
C LYS A 148 -21.67 -17.43 -8.51
N LEU A 149 -22.52 -16.81 -7.68
CA LEU A 149 -23.28 -17.52 -6.66
C LEU A 149 -24.59 -18.13 -7.20
N ASP A 150 -25.21 -17.50 -8.20
CA ASP A 150 -26.49 -17.97 -8.75
C ASP A 150 -26.32 -19.00 -9.89
N GLY A 151 -25.14 -19.08 -10.51
CA GLY A 151 -24.87 -20.00 -11.63
C GLY A 151 -24.71 -21.48 -11.26
N CYS A 152 -24.65 -21.84 -9.98
CA CYS A 152 -24.37 -23.23 -9.56
C CYS A 152 -25.61 -24.06 -9.17
N LEU A 153 -26.81 -23.47 -9.13
CA LEU A 153 -28.03 -24.16 -8.66
C LEU A 153 -28.96 -24.67 -9.77
N SER A 154 -28.64 -24.47 -11.06
CA SER A 154 -29.60 -24.74 -12.15
C SER A 154 -29.19 -25.80 -13.18
N SER A 155 -28.23 -26.68 -12.90
CA SER A 155 -27.69 -27.62 -13.91
C SER A 155 -27.70 -29.11 -13.53
N ASN A 156 -28.45 -29.57 -12.53
CA ASN A 156 -28.48 -31.00 -12.14
C ASN A 156 -29.88 -31.60 -12.03
N ALA A 157 -30.79 -31.23 -12.94
CA ALA A 157 -32.09 -31.89 -13.08
C ALA A 157 -32.26 -32.44 -14.50
N ASP A 158 -31.39 -33.37 -14.91
CA ASP A 158 -31.70 -34.38 -15.93
C ASP A 158 -30.50 -35.32 -16.11
N ARG A 159 -30.42 -36.36 -15.28
CA ARG A 159 -29.75 -37.59 -15.68
C ARG A 159 -30.44 -38.80 -15.07
N GLN A 160 -31.21 -39.44 -15.95
CA GLN A 160 -31.96 -40.66 -15.75
C GLN A 160 -31.07 -41.80 -15.23
N SER A 161 -31.51 -42.38 -14.10
CA SER A 161 -31.77 -43.80 -13.90
C SER A 161 -31.09 -44.79 -14.86
N TYR A 162 -30.04 -45.45 -14.38
CA TYR A 162 -29.78 -46.85 -14.71
C TYR A 162 -29.54 -47.61 -13.41
N THR A 163 -30.52 -48.43 -13.05
CA THR A 163 -30.40 -49.50 -12.06
C THR A 163 -29.55 -50.61 -12.68
N SER A 164 -28.39 -50.90 -12.09
CA SER A 164 -27.70 -52.17 -12.34
C SER A 164 -27.24 -52.74 -11.01
N SER A 165 -27.80 -53.91 -10.74
CA SER A 165 -27.57 -54.80 -9.62
C SER A 165 -26.13 -55.32 -9.57
N GLY A 166 -25.54 -55.37 -8.38
CA GLY A 166 -24.38 -56.22 -8.10
C GLY A 166 -23.43 -55.65 -7.04
N ASP A 167 -23.33 -56.39 -5.93
CA ASP A 167 -22.24 -56.41 -4.95
C ASP A 167 -22.20 -55.37 -3.80
N PRO A 168 -22.39 -55.80 -2.54
CA PRO A 168 -22.31 -54.94 -1.36
C PRO A 168 -21.02 -55.16 -0.57
N GLU A 169 -19.84 -54.76 -1.06
CA GLU A 169 -18.64 -54.63 -0.20
C GLU A 169 -17.71 -53.51 -0.70
N ASN A 170 -18.09 -52.25 -0.51
CA ASN A 170 -17.10 -51.16 -0.45
C ASN A 170 -17.60 -50.00 0.41
N SER A 171 -17.71 -50.27 1.72
CA SER A 171 -18.02 -49.29 2.75
C SER A 171 -16.73 -48.69 3.29
N CYS A 172 -16.14 -47.71 2.60
CA CYS A 172 -15.23 -46.70 3.21
C CYS A 172 -14.78 -45.66 2.17
N ASP A 173 -15.60 -44.65 1.89
CA ASP A 173 -15.05 -43.37 1.39
C ASP A 173 -16.00 -42.17 1.47
N TYR A 174 -17.29 -42.37 1.76
CA TYR A 174 -18.25 -41.27 1.88
C TYR A 174 -17.92 -40.31 3.04
N ASP A 175 -17.44 -40.81 4.17
CA ASP A 175 -17.04 -39.96 5.30
C ASP A 175 -15.78 -39.14 5.02
N LYS A 176 -14.84 -39.65 4.22
CA LYS A 176 -13.65 -38.91 3.80
C LYS A 176 -13.99 -37.80 2.82
N ILE A 177 -14.94 -38.04 1.91
CA ILE A 177 -15.46 -37.03 0.99
C ILE A 177 -16.20 -35.92 1.78
N LEU A 178 -17.04 -36.28 2.76
CA LEU A 178 -17.74 -35.32 3.61
C LEU A 178 -16.78 -34.50 4.49
N GLN A 179 -15.74 -35.13 5.03
CA GLN A 179 -14.73 -34.43 5.84
C GLN A 179 -13.84 -33.52 5.00
N ALA A 180 -13.51 -33.90 3.75
CA ALA A 180 -12.80 -33.04 2.81
C ALA A 180 -13.64 -31.82 2.37
N LEU A 181 -14.95 -31.98 2.19
CA LEU A 181 -15.87 -30.87 1.90
C LEU A 181 -16.01 -29.91 3.09
N LYS A 182 -16.09 -30.44 4.32
CA LYS A 182 -16.20 -29.65 5.55
C LYS A 182 -14.92 -28.82 5.84
N ASN A 183 -13.75 -29.40 5.60
CA ASN A 183 -12.48 -28.68 5.76
C ASN A 183 -12.29 -27.58 4.68
N LYS A 184 -12.93 -27.73 3.51
CA LYS A 184 -12.89 -26.73 2.43
C LYS A 184 -13.79 -25.53 2.72
N THR A 185 -14.89 -25.72 3.44
CA THR A 185 -15.76 -24.63 3.90
C THR A 185 -15.12 -23.80 5.02
N ASP A 186 -14.37 -24.42 5.94
CA ASP A 186 -13.75 -23.72 7.06
C ASP A 186 -12.55 -22.84 6.64
N LEU A 187 -11.82 -23.22 5.58
CA LEU A 187 -10.76 -22.39 4.99
C LEU A 187 -11.29 -21.14 4.26
N ASN A 188 -12.54 -21.19 3.78
CA ASN A 188 -13.15 -20.05 3.08
C ASN A 188 -13.75 -19.02 4.04
N ALA A 189 -14.11 -19.43 5.26
CA ALA A 189 -14.61 -18.54 6.31
C ALA A 189 -13.55 -17.51 6.74
N HIS A 190 -12.28 -17.93 6.92
CA HIS A 190 -11.20 -17.01 7.28
C HIS A 190 -10.83 -16.00 6.18
N SER A 191 -11.10 -16.32 4.91
CA SER A 191 -10.94 -15.37 3.81
C SER A 191 -12.02 -14.28 3.81
N CYS A 192 -13.18 -14.54 4.40
CA CYS A 192 -14.30 -13.59 4.44
C CYS A 192 -14.04 -12.46 5.44
N ASP A 193 -13.47 -12.79 6.61
CA ASP A 193 -13.14 -11.80 7.64
C ASP A 193 -12.08 -10.80 7.17
N SER A 194 -11.06 -11.28 6.46
CA SER A 194 -10.00 -10.43 5.89
C SER A 194 -10.53 -9.44 4.85
N VAL A 195 -11.52 -9.86 4.04
CA VAL A 195 -12.15 -9.00 3.04
C VAL A 195 -13.06 -7.96 3.70
N SER A 196 -13.80 -8.36 4.74
CA SER A 196 -14.65 -7.45 5.52
C SER A 196 -13.84 -6.34 6.20
N GLU A 197 -12.70 -6.68 6.81
CA GLU A 197 -11.77 -5.70 7.39
C GLU A 197 -11.23 -4.73 6.32
N LEU A 198 -10.88 -5.23 5.13
CA LEU A 198 -10.39 -4.40 4.03
C LEU A 198 -11.46 -3.41 3.55
N ILE A 199 -12.71 -3.85 3.44
CA ILE A 199 -13.86 -2.99 3.09
C ILE A 199 -14.05 -1.92 4.16
N GLN A 200 -13.94 -2.28 5.45
CA GLN A 200 -14.08 -1.33 6.54
C GLN A 200 -12.96 -0.28 6.53
N ILE A 201 -11.71 -0.69 6.27
CA ILE A 201 -10.57 0.23 6.14
C ILE A 201 -10.76 1.15 4.94
N ASN A 202 -11.19 0.63 3.80
CA ASN A 202 -11.44 1.44 2.61
C ASN A 202 -12.55 2.47 2.85
N ASN A 203 -13.63 2.09 3.51
CA ASN A 203 -14.70 3.02 3.89
C ASN A 203 -14.22 4.12 4.85
N LYS A 204 -13.33 3.78 5.81
CA LYS A 204 -12.71 4.78 6.69
C LYS A 204 -11.79 5.73 5.91
N LEU A 205 -11.02 5.20 4.96
CA LEU A 205 -10.14 5.98 4.10
C LEU A 205 -10.94 6.94 3.21
N SER A 206 -11.98 6.45 2.53
CA SER A 206 -12.85 7.28 1.70
C SER A 206 -13.49 8.42 2.51
N LYS A 207 -13.96 8.14 3.73
CA LYS A 207 -14.48 9.20 4.62
C LYS A 207 -13.42 10.23 4.97
N ALA A 208 -12.21 9.79 5.32
CA ALA A 208 -11.11 10.70 5.63
C ALA A 208 -10.71 11.57 4.42
N VAL A 209 -10.67 10.99 3.21
CA VAL A 209 -10.39 11.73 1.97
C VAL A 209 -11.45 12.79 1.71
N CYS A 210 -12.74 12.44 1.83
CA CYS A 210 -13.83 13.42 1.67
C CYS A 210 -13.75 14.55 2.68
N SER A 211 -13.45 14.26 3.95
CA SER A 211 -13.27 15.29 4.98
C SER A 211 -12.10 16.23 4.68
N LEU A 212 -10.96 15.68 4.23
CA LEU A 212 -9.80 16.49 3.85
C LEU A 212 -10.07 17.37 2.62
N LEU A 213 -10.79 16.86 1.61
CA LEU A 213 -11.19 17.65 0.46
C LEU A 213 -12.12 18.81 0.85
N GLN A 214 -13.06 18.56 1.76
CA GLN A 214 -13.94 19.60 2.29
C GLN A 214 -13.14 20.68 3.03
N GLU A 215 -12.21 20.29 3.90
CA GLU A 215 -11.35 21.22 4.64
C GLU A 215 -10.44 22.03 3.70
N LEU A 216 -9.92 21.41 2.64
CA LEU A 216 -9.13 22.08 1.62
C LEU A 216 -9.97 23.09 0.82
N GLY A 217 -11.24 22.77 0.54
CA GLY A 217 -12.20 23.70 -0.04
C GLY A 217 -12.46 24.92 0.87
N SER A 218 -12.67 24.69 2.17
CA SER A 218 -12.88 25.76 3.15
C SER A 218 -11.65 26.66 3.31
N THR A 219 -10.45 26.09 3.42
CA THR A 219 -9.21 26.86 3.54
C THR A 219 -8.89 27.66 2.27
N LYS A 220 -9.19 27.12 1.07
CA LYS A 220 -9.08 27.86 -0.19
C LYS A 220 -10.02 29.06 -0.24
N ALA A 221 -11.26 28.91 0.25
CA ALA A 221 -12.23 30.00 0.32
C ALA A 221 -11.81 31.08 1.34
N GLU A 222 -11.33 30.69 2.52
CA GLU A 222 -10.80 31.61 3.54
C GLU A 222 -9.59 32.38 3.01
N LYS A 223 -8.65 31.70 2.34
CA LYS A 223 -7.50 32.34 1.70
C LYS A 223 -7.94 33.39 0.69
N LYS A 224 -8.91 33.06 -0.18
CA LYS A 224 -9.45 34.01 -1.17
C LYS A 224 -10.06 35.24 -0.49
N GLN A 225 -10.80 35.04 0.60
CA GLN A 225 -11.38 36.15 1.37
C GLN A 225 -10.30 37.05 1.99
N MET A 226 -9.20 36.47 2.48
CA MET A 226 -8.07 37.23 3.01
C MET A 226 -7.35 38.04 1.93
N GLU A 227 -7.15 37.46 0.74
CA GLU A 227 -6.56 38.15 -0.41
C GLU A 227 -7.41 39.34 -0.86
N GLU A 228 -8.74 39.20 -0.88
CA GLU A 228 -9.68 40.28 -1.20
C GLU A 228 -9.60 41.43 -0.18
N LYS A 229 -9.64 41.13 1.12
CA LYS A 229 -9.48 42.13 2.19
C LYS A 229 -8.14 42.85 2.13
N LEU A 230 -7.07 42.15 1.76
CA LEU A 230 -5.75 42.76 1.61
C LEU A 230 -5.70 43.69 0.39
N GLY A 231 -6.37 43.30 -0.71
CA GLY A 231 -6.55 44.13 -1.89
C GLY A 231 -7.29 45.43 -1.59
N GLU A 232 -8.44 45.35 -0.91
CA GLU A 232 -9.22 46.52 -0.47
C GLU A 232 -8.39 47.46 0.41
N SER A 233 -7.62 46.90 1.35
CA SER A 233 -6.75 47.69 2.24
C SER A 233 -5.65 48.44 1.47
N GLN A 234 -5.08 47.82 0.42
CA GLN A 234 -4.10 48.48 -0.44
C GLN A 234 -4.72 49.60 -1.29
N GLU A 235 -5.99 49.44 -1.70
CA GLU A 235 -6.71 50.45 -2.46
C GLU A 235 -7.06 51.68 -1.61
N ILE A 236 -7.45 51.48 -0.35
CA ILE A 236 -7.64 52.56 0.64
C ILE A 236 -6.34 53.34 0.87
N LEU A 237 -5.20 52.64 0.99
CA LEU A 237 -3.89 53.28 1.12
C LEU A 237 -3.51 54.12 -0.10
N LYS A 238 -3.84 53.66 -1.32
CA LYS A 238 -3.62 54.44 -2.54
C LYS A 238 -4.49 55.70 -2.56
N GLN A 239 -5.76 55.61 -2.18
CA GLN A 239 -6.67 56.77 -2.12
C GLN A 239 -6.29 57.76 -1.01
N GLY A 240 -5.74 57.30 0.11
CA GLY A 240 -5.22 58.18 1.18
C GLY A 240 -3.88 58.86 0.85
N SER A 241 -3.21 58.45 -0.23
CA SER A 241 -1.91 59.01 -0.66
C SER A 241 -2.02 60.17 -1.66
N GLU A 242 -3.25 60.56 -2.05
CA GLU A 242 -3.46 61.81 -2.78
C GLU A 242 -3.16 63.00 -1.85
N GLY A 243 -1.88 63.38 -1.82
CA GLY A 243 -1.45 64.73 -1.51
C GLY A 243 -1.66 65.16 -0.06
N LEU A 244 -1.09 64.45 0.92
CA LEU A 244 -0.49 65.16 2.05
C LEU A 244 0.71 65.94 1.49
N LYS A 245 0.42 67.07 0.82
CA LYS A 245 1.38 68.12 0.58
C LYS A 245 1.80 68.60 1.97
N PHE A 246 2.85 67.98 2.50
CA PHE A 246 3.65 68.61 3.54
C PHE A 246 4.16 69.89 2.91
N SER A 247 3.42 70.98 3.13
CA SER A 247 3.93 72.33 2.94
C SER A 247 5.28 72.35 3.61
N SER A 248 6.33 72.51 2.80
CA SER A 248 7.72 72.49 3.18
C SER A 248 7.87 73.30 4.47
N LEU A 249 8.02 72.61 5.60
CA LEU A 249 8.32 73.25 6.86
C LEU A 249 9.78 73.71 6.72
N ASP A 250 9.91 75.00 6.43
CA ASP A 250 11.17 75.71 6.26
C ASP A 250 11.87 75.73 7.63
N LEU A 251 12.57 74.64 7.93
CA LEU A 251 13.30 74.46 9.18
C LEU A 251 14.60 75.26 9.09
N PRO A 252 14.85 76.19 10.01
CA PRO A 252 16.07 76.97 10.00
C PRO A 252 17.30 76.05 10.18
N PRO A 253 18.43 76.39 9.54
CA PRO A 253 19.65 75.60 9.64
C PRO A 253 20.07 75.51 11.12
N LEU A 254 20.17 74.28 11.61
CA LEU A 254 20.75 73.97 12.91
C LEU A 254 22.26 74.24 12.87
N GLU A 255 22.65 75.47 13.20
CA GLU A 255 24.03 75.79 13.56
C GLU A 255 24.35 75.18 14.92
N VAL A 256 24.70 73.89 14.94
CA VAL A 256 25.20 73.23 16.15
C VAL A 256 26.69 73.50 16.26
N SER A 257 27.03 74.64 16.87
CA SER A 257 28.39 74.93 17.31
C SER A 257 28.71 74.06 18.53
N TYR A 258 29.56 73.05 18.37
CA TYR A 258 30.09 72.22 19.46
C TYR A 258 31.50 72.70 19.85
N PRO A 259 31.66 73.54 20.88
CA PRO A 259 32.96 74.05 21.30
C PRO A 259 33.81 73.09 22.15
N GLU A 260 33.34 71.88 22.50
CA GLU A 260 34.01 71.05 23.52
C GLU A 260 35.09 70.07 23.00
N LEU A 261 35.35 69.99 21.69
CA LEU A 261 36.32 69.00 21.15
C LEU A 261 37.76 69.53 20.93
N ALA A 262 38.10 70.75 21.39
CA ALA A 262 39.39 71.38 21.10
C ALA A 262 40.54 71.08 22.10
N HIS A 263 40.33 70.24 23.14
CA HIS A 263 41.35 70.01 24.17
C HIS A 263 41.89 68.58 24.20
N THR A 264 42.62 68.17 23.16
CA THR A 264 43.58 67.04 23.25
C THR A 264 44.81 67.28 22.37
N LEU A 265 45.60 68.29 22.71
CA LEU A 265 46.99 68.43 22.23
C LEU A 265 47.84 68.91 23.42
N ASN A 266 48.59 67.97 24.00
CA ASN A 266 49.85 68.12 24.75
C ASN A 266 49.93 67.17 25.96
N SER A 267 50.39 65.94 25.72
CA SER A 267 51.36 65.22 26.57
C SER A 267 51.94 64.04 25.79
#